data_AF-A0A9R1AZ75-F1
#
_entry.id   AF-A0A9R1AZ75-F1
#
_cell.length_a   1.000
_cell.length_b   1.000
_cell.length_c   1.000
_cell.angle_alpha   90.00
_cell.angle_beta   90.00
_cell.angle_gamma   90.00
#
_symmetry.space_group_name_H-M   'P 1'
#
loop_
_entity.id
_entity.type
_entity.pdbx_description
1 polymer ?
#
loop_
_entity_poly.entity_id
_entity_poly.type
_entity_poly.pdbx_seq_one_letter_code
_entity_poly.pdbx_strand_id
1 'polypeptide(L)'
;MNETFCRLIEDAEEKGLITPGITTLLGVTSGNLGIGVAFIAAQKGYKFIALMPAKLSLDKQILMRFLGVEVVLVGKDLRYHDPHITCQMVTSLSPADAVQHGFKALLDRVEQMKKDVEDVYVLDQFTNPANPDAHFRWTGPEIWKDTAGKVDIFIAASGSGGTITGVGRYLKTKNPFVKLICVEPAESPVISGGEPAFHNILGIGPGFVPEILDRSQIDEIVTVTTQEAMDMARRLAREEGLLVGISSGANAAACLKVASREENRGKMIVTMFSSGAERYLNSELFAQVKEECVNINMTF
;
A
#
# COMPACT_ATOMS: atom_id res chain seq x y z
N MET A 1 5.06 -14.43 -2.96
CA MET A 1 5.21 -13.56 -4.14
C MET A 1 4.05 -12.57 -4.11
N ASN A 2 4.20 -11.29 -4.48
CA ASN A 2 3.06 -10.36 -4.39
C ASN A 2 2.09 -10.61 -5.57
N GLU A 3 1.00 -11.31 -5.26
CA GLU A 3 -0.04 -11.79 -6.17
C GLU A 3 -0.63 -10.69 -7.06
N THR A 4 -0.83 -9.48 -6.51
CA THR A 4 -1.42 -8.36 -7.25
C THR A 4 -0.67 -8.05 -8.54
N PHE A 5 0.67 -7.95 -8.49
CA PHE A 5 1.44 -7.48 -9.65
C PHE A 5 1.64 -8.56 -10.68
N CYS A 6 1.75 -9.82 -10.23
CA CYS A 6 1.75 -10.96 -11.13
C CYS A 6 0.48 -10.94 -11.98
N ARG A 7 -0.69 -10.78 -11.33
CA ARG A 7 -1.97 -10.76 -12.03
C ARG A 7 -2.16 -9.53 -12.91
N LEU A 8 -1.73 -8.33 -12.49
CA LEU A 8 -1.82 -7.12 -13.33
C LEU A 8 -1.04 -7.28 -14.64
N ILE A 9 0.15 -7.90 -14.60
CA ILE A 9 0.98 -8.14 -15.79
C ILE A 9 0.41 -9.29 -16.62
N GLU A 10 0.05 -10.41 -16.00
CA GLU A 10 -0.55 -11.57 -16.70
C GLU A 10 -1.86 -11.20 -17.40
N ASP A 11 -2.73 -10.43 -16.74
CA ASP A 11 -3.99 -9.96 -17.34
C ASP A 11 -3.74 -9.10 -18.58
N ALA A 12 -2.72 -8.24 -18.53
CA ALA A 12 -2.35 -7.40 -19.67
C ALA A 12 -1.69 -8.21 -20.80
N GLU A 13 -0.88 -9.23 -20.48
CA GLU A 13 -0.30 -10.18 -21.43
C GLU A 13 -1.40 -11.00 -22.12
N GLU A 14 -2.35 -11.56 -21.36
CA GLU A 14 -3.49 -12.34 -21.85
C GLU A 14 -4.37 -11.54 -22.83
N LYS A 15 -4.50 -10.23 -22.58
CA LYS A 15 -5.26 -9.30 -23.44
C LYS A 15 -4.45 -8.79 -24.63
N GLY A 16 -3.17 -9.15 -24.76
CA GLY A 16 -2.28 -8.66 -25.80
C GLY A 16 -1.96 -7.16 -25.70
N LEU A 17 -2.08 -6.57 -24.51
CA LEU A 17 -1.85 -5.15 -24.28
C LEU A 17 -0.37 -4.81 -24.05
N ILE A 18 0.42 -5.80 -23.63
CA ILE A 18 1.84 -5.63 -23.33
C ILE A 18 2.64 -6.80 -23.91
N THR A 19 3.87 -6.53 -24.36
CA THR A 19 4.77 -7.53 -24.92
C THR A 19 6.17 -7.40 -24.30
N PRO A 20 6.78 -8.48 -23.77
CA PRO A 20 8.13 -8.44 -23.24
C PRO A 20 9.15 -7.93 -24.26
N GLY A 21 10.12 -7.13 -23.81
CA GLY A 21 11.14 -6.52 -24.66
C GLY A 21 10.68 -5.36 -25.55
N ILE A 22 9.36 -5.13 -25.66
CA ILE A 22 8.78 -4.01 -26.43
C ILE A 22 8.18 -3.00 -25.46
N THR A 23 7.24 -3.45 -24.63
CA THR A 23 6.45 -2.56 -23.78
C THR A 23 7.21 -2.15 -22.53
N THR A 24 7.11 -0.87 -22.20
CA THR A 24 7.61 -0.30 -20.94
C THR A 24 6.47 -0.21 -19.93
N LEU A 25 6.63 -0.83 -18.76
CA LEU A 25 5.66 -0.74 -17.68
C LEU A 25 5.86 0.56 -16.90
N LEU A 26 4.78 1.29 -16.62
CA LEU A 26 4.77 2.49 -15.79
C LEU A 26 3.86 2.27 -14.58
N GLY A 27 4.38 2.50 -13.37
CA GLY A 27 3.60 2.31 -12.14
C GLY A 27 3.76 3.48 -11.17
N VAL A 28 2.63 4.00 -10.68
CA VAL A 28 2.61 4.96 -9.57
C VAL A 28 2.69 4.20 -8.26
N THR A 29 3.71 4.47 -7.45
CA THR A 29 3.96 3.68 -6.25
C THR A 29 4.59 4.46 -5.12
N SER A 30 4.19 4.13 -3.90
CA SER A 30 4.83 4.58 -2.66
C SER A 30 5.79 3.54 -2.06
N GLY A 31 5.97 2.39 -2.73
CA GLY A 31 6.93 1.40 -2.28
C GLY A 31 6.72 -0.03 -2.74
N ASN A 32 5.93 -0.80 -1.97
CA ASN A 32 5.87 -2.27 -2.12
C ASN A 32 5.38 -2.71 -3.49
N LEU A 33 4.51 -1.92 -4.12
CA LEU A 33 4.09 -2.16 -5.50
C LEU A 33 5.24 -2.02 -6.49
N GLY A 34 6.02 -0.93 -6.42
CA GLY A 34 7.17 -0.76 -7.29
C GLY A 34 8.18 -1.89 -7.16
N ILE A 35 8.48 -2.31 -5.92
CA ILE A 35 9.42 -3.42 -5.68
C ILE A 35 8.90 -4.72 -6.27
N GLY A 36 7.62 -5.05 -6.08
CA GLY A 36 7.06 -6.29 -6.59
C GLY A 36 6.98 -6.30 -8.13
N VAL A 37 6.57 -5.19 -8.75
CA VAL A 37 6.61 -5.04 -10.22
C VAL A 37 8.04 -5.16 -10.73
N ALA A 38 9.03 -4.57 -10.04
CA ALA A 38 10.44 -4.65 -10.44
C ALA A 38 10.93 -6.10 -10.56
N PHE A 39 10.59 -6.97 -9.59
CA PHE A 39 10.96 -8.38 -9.66
C PHE A 39 10.32 -9.10 -10.85
N ILE A 40 9.02 -8.91 -11.06
CA ILE A 40 8.30 -9.57 -12.15
C ILE A 40 8.76 -9.03 -13.51
N ALA A 41 8.97 -7.73 -13.63
CA ALA A 41 9.48 -7.08 -14.83
C ALA A 41 10.88 -7.60 -15.19
N ALA A 42 11.78 -7.70 -14.21
CA ALA A 42 13.11 -8.27 -14.42
C ALA A 42 13.05 -9.74 -14.87
N GLN A 43 12.15 -10.54 -14.29
CA GLN A 43 11.99 -11.95 -14.65
C GLN A 43 11.39 -12.13 -16.05
N LYS A 44 10.37 -11.34 -16.40
CA LYS A 44 9.64 -11.47 -17.67
C LYS A 44 10.27 -10.68 -18.82
N GLY A 45 11.25 -9.82 -18.57
CA GLY A 45 11.92 -9.04 -19.61
C GLY A 45 11.21 -7.74 -19.98
N TYR A 46 10.55 -7.09 -19.01
CA TYR A 46 9.96 -5.76 -19.18
C TYR A 46 10.89 -4.68 -18.64
N LYS A 47 10.91 -3.53 -19.33
CA LYS A 47 11.39 -2.29 -18.71
C LYS A 47 10.33 -1.80 -17.73
N PHE A 48 10.76 -1.28 -16.58
CA PHE A 48 9.87 -0.72 -15.59
C PHE A 48 10.32 0.67 -15.15
N ILE A 49 9.37 1.61 -15.16
CA ILE A 49 9.50 2.95 -14.65
C ILE A 49 8.61 3.09 -13.41
N ALA A 50 9.22 3.38 -12.26
CA ALA A 50 8.53 3.65 -11.02
C ALA A 50 8.39 5.15 -10.80
N LEU A 51 7.15 5.63 -10.80
CA LEU A 51 6.82 7.02 -10.48
C LEU A 51 6.51 7.14 -8.98
N MET A 52 7.27 7.97 -8.27
CA MET A 52 7.17 8.11 -6.82
C MET A 52 7.18 9.57 -6.36
N PRO A 53 6.45 9.93 -5.28
CA PRO A 53 6.66 11.19 -4.58
C PRO A 53 8.09 11.34 -4.03
N ALA A 54 8.69 12.52 -4.21
CA ALA A 54 10.11 12.78 -3.91
C ALA A 54 10.49 12.72 -2.42
N LYS A 55 9.52 12.85 -1.51
CA LYS A 55 9.72 12.77 -0.05
C LYS A 55 9.62 11.33 0.50
N LEU A 56 9.37 10.32 -0.34
CA LEU A 56 9.18 8.95 0.14
C LEU A 56 10.49 8.17 0.33
N SER A 57 10.42 7.18 1.23
CA SER A 57 11.50 6.34 1.77
C SER A 57 12.67 6.08 0.81
N LEU A 58 13.86 6.55 1.19
CA LEU A 58 15.13 6.33 0.50
C LEU A 58 15.42 4.84 0.28
N ASP A 59 15.13 3.98 1.27
CA ASP A 59 15.33 2.53 1.20
C ASP A 59 14.72 1.91 -0.05
N LYS A 60 13.50 2.34 -0.39
CA LYS A 60 12.76 1.79 -1.53
C LYS A 60 13.29 2.32 -2.85
N GLN A 61 13.76 3.57 -2.89
CA GLN A 61 14.41 4.14 -4.08
C GLN A 61 15.72 3.40 -4.38
N ILE A 62 16.52 3.12 -3.34
CA ILE A 62 17.77 2.35 -3.45
C ILE A 62 17.45 0.95 -3.99
N LEU A 63 16.50 0.25 -3.38
CA LEU A 63 16.16 -1.11 -3.79
C LEU A 63 15.65 -1.18 -5.24
N MET A 64 14.77 -0.27 -5.66
CA MET A 64 14.28 -0.26 -7.03
C MET A 64 15.38 0.08 -8.05
N ARG A 65 16.23 1.07 -7.76
CA ARG A 65 17.37 1.37 -8.65
C ARG A 65 18.36 0.22 -8.73
N PHE A 66 18.60 -0.49 -7.62
CA PHE A 66 19.41 -1.70 -7.59
C PHE A 66 18.84 -2.81 -8.48
N LEU A 67 17.51 -2.94 -8.55
CA LEU A 67 16.80 -3.88 -9.43
C LEU A 67 16.73 -3.42 -10.90
N GLY A 68 17.41 -2.32 -11.27
CA GLY A 68 17.43 -1.81 -12.64
C GLY A 68 16.19 -1.00 -13.04
N VAL A 69 15.36 -0.59 -12.08
CA VAL A 69 14.17 0.23 -12.33
C VAL A 69 14.55 1.68 -12.53
N GLU A 70 13.95 2.32 -13.53
CA GLU A 70 14.00 3.77 -13.67
C GLU A 70 13.09 4.41 -12.63
N VAL A 71 13.67 5.06 -11.61
CA VAL A 71 12.91 5.75 -10.56
C VAL A 71 12.81 7.23 -10.88
N VAL A 72 11.59 7.66 -11.20
CA VAL A 72 11.23 9.06 -11.48
C VAL A 72 10.54 9.64 -10.24
N LEU A 73 11.15 10.68 -9.67
CA LEU A 73 10.62 11.36 -8.49
C LEU A 73 9.76 12.56 -8.90
N VAL A 74 8.54 12.65 -8.36
CA VAL A 74 7.61 13.77 -8.56
C VAL A 74 7.55 14.61 -7.29
N GLY A 75 7.64 15.93 -7.43
CA GLY A 75 7.58 16.86 -6.31
C GLY A 75 8.92 17.19 -5.64
N LYS A 76 10.07 16.87 -6.28
CA LYS A 76 11.39 17.42 -5.89
C LYS A 76 11.61 18.83 -6.43
N ASP A 77 10.87 19.17 -7.49
CA ASP A 77 10.82 20.47 -8.15
C ASP A 77 9.34 20.78 -8.48
N LEU A 78 8.64 21.56 -7.66
CA LEU A 78 7.53 22.38 -8.17
C LEU A 78 8.16 23.55 -8.95
N ARG A 79 8.89 23.24 -10.02
CA ARG A 79 9.19 24.18 -11.12
C ARG A 79 8.19 23.89 -12.23
N TYR A 80 6.91 24.08 -11.93
CA TYR A 80 5.87 24.23 -12.94
C TYR A 80 5.41 25.70 -12.90
N HIS A 81 5.99 26.48 -13.81
CA HIS A 81 5.51 27.75 -14.39
C HIS A 81 5.18 29.01 -13.54
N ASP A 82 5.55 29.15 -12.27
CA ASP A 82 5.47 30.46 -11.59
C ASP A 82 6.79 30.87 -10.90
N PRO A 83 7.51 31.91 -11.38
CA PRO A 83 8.73 32.41 -10.75
C PRO A 83 8.51 33.11 -9.38
N HIS A 84 7.27 33.22 -8.90
CA HIS A 84 6.96 33.84 -7.60
C HIS A 84 6.69 32.83 -6.46
N ILE A 85 6.73 31.53 -6.70
CA ILE A 85 6.54 30.50 -5.65
C ILE A 85 7.89 29.91 -5.24
N THR A 86 8.41 30.33 -4.09
CA THR A 86 9.66 29.79 -3.51
C THR A 86 9.39 28.63 -2.56
N CYS A 87 10.42 27.82 -2.31
CA CYS A 87 10.46 26.57 -1.51
C CYS A 87 9.84 26.65 -0.09
N GLN A 88 9.52 27.84 0.42
CA GLN A 88 8.81 28.04 1.68
C GLN A 88 7.29 27.86 1.58
N MET A 89 6.73 27.64 0.38
CA MET A 89 5.28 27.55 0.17
C MET A 89 4.72 26.11 0.26
N VAL A 90 5.56 25.08 0.35
CA VAL A 90 5.11 23.68 0.56
C VAL A 90 4.95 23.37 2.07
N THR A 91 5.46 24.24 2.95
CA THR A 91 5.21 24.21 4.39
C THR A 91 3.98 25.04 4.81
N SER A 92 3.36 25.76 3.87
CA SER A 92 2.14 26.57 4.10
C SER A 92 0.89 26.01 3.44
N LEU A 93 0.99 24.88 2.72
CA LEU A 93 -0.17 24.13 2.27
C LEU A 93 -0.79 23.40 3.45
N SER A 94 -2.13 23.37 3.50
CA SER A 94 -2.79 22.49 4.44
C SER A 94 -2.38 21.03 4.15
N PRO A 95 -2.34 20.13 5.14
CA PRO A 95 -2.07 18.71 4.91
C PRO A 95 -2.98 18.09 3.82
N ALA A 96 -4.22 18.58 3.69
CA ALA A 96 -5.16 18.19 2.64
C ALA A 96 -4.69 18.64 1.25
N ASP A 97 -4.23 19.89 1.11
CA ASP A 97 -3.70 20.41 -0.17
C ASP A 97 -2.41 19.68 -0.58
N ALA A 98 -1.54 19.32 0.37
CA ALA A 98 -0.31 18.58 0.08
C ALA A 98 -0.59 17.17 -0.46
N VAL A 99 -1.64 16.50 0.05
CA VAL A 99 -2.10 15.19 -0.43
C VAL A 99 -2.76 15.32 -1.81
N GLN A 100 -3.65 16.30 -1.99
CA GLN A 100 -4.39 16.51 -3.23
C GLN A 100 -3.47 16.94 -4.39
N HIS A 101 -2.54 17.88 -4.16
CA HIS A 101 -1.59 18.33 -5.19
C HIS A 101 -0.52 17.27 -5.48
N GLY A 102 -0.12 16.49 -4.48
CA GLY A 102 0.86 15.41 -4.65
C GLY A 102 0.34 14.29 -5.55
N PHE A 103 -0.88 13.80 -5.32
CA PHE A 103 -1.48 12.75 -6.16
C PHE A 103 -1.82 13.26 -7.56
N LYS A 104 -2.35 14.48 -7.69
CA LYS A 104 -2.59 15.12 -8.99
C LYS A 104 -1.30 15.25 -9.81
N ALA A 105 -0.21 15.72 -9.20
CA ALA A 105 1.07 15.85 -9.90
C ALA A 105 1.62 14.49 -10.40
N LEU A 106 1.37 13.40 -9.66
CA LEU A 106 1.69 12.05 -10.13
C LEU A 106 0.88 11.68 -11.36
N LEU A 107 -0.44 11.93 -11.37
CA LEU A 107 -1.31 11.65 -12.51
C LEU A 107 -0.93 12.49 -13.73
N ASP A 108 -0.68 13.79 -13.55
CA ASP A 108 -0.24 14.68 -14.63
C ASP A 108 1.08 14.18 -15.23
N ARG A 109 2.01 13.68 -14.39
CA ARG A 109 3.26 13.10 -14.86
C ARG A 109 3.05 11.75 -15.56
N VAL A 110 2.09 10.93 -15.15
CA VAL A 110 1.69 9.73 -15.90
C VAL A 110 1.20 10.11 -17.30
N GLU A 111 0.31 11.09 -17.41
CA GLU A 111 -0.21 11.55 -18.71
C GLU A 111 0.87 12.16 -19.61
N GLN A 112 1.87 12.80 -19.02
CA GLN A 112 3.04 13.27 -19.76
C GLN A 112 3.89 12.08 -20.24
N MET A 113 4.18 11.10 -19.38
CA MET A 113 4.98 9.94 -19.75
C MET A 113 4.32 9.05 -20.82
N LYS A 114 2.99 8.98 -20.85
CA LYS A 114 2.24 8.35 -21.96
C LYS A 114 2.55 8.95 -23.33
N LYS A 115 2.96 10.22 -23.38
CA LYS A 115 3.33 10.93 -24.63
C LYS A 115 4.82 10.81 -24.93
N ASP A 116 5.66 10.81 -23.89
CA ASP A 116 7.11 10.86 -24.02
C ASP A 116 7.77 9.48 -24.19
N VAL A 117 7.12 8.42 -23.70
CA VAL A 117 7.65 7.05 -23.71
C VAL A 117 6.90 6.23 -24.75
N GLU A 118 7.64 5.70 -25.73
CA GLU A 118 7.10 4.78 -26.73
C GLU A 118 6.69 3.45 -26.09
N ASP A 119 5.56 2.91 -26.54
CA ASP A 119 4.98 1.64 -26.07
C ASP A 119 4.94 1.51 -24.54
N VAL A 120 4.33 2.50 -23.87
CA VAL A 120 4.19 2.51 -22.41
C VAL A 120 2.81 2.03 -21.96
N TYR A 121 2.80 1.15 -20.96
CA TYR A 121 1.58 0.64 -20.34
C TYR A 121 1.52 0.98 -18.85
N VAL A 122 0.42 1.59 -18.42
CA VAL A 122 0.23 2.01 -17.02
C VAL A 122 -0.40 0.89 -16.20
N LEU A 123 0.33 0.42 -15.20
CA LEU A 123 -0.16 -0.53 -14.19
C LEU A 123 -0.97 0.22 -13.13
N ASP A 124 -2.23 0.51 -13.43
CA ASP A 124 -3.13 1.19 -12.50
C ASP A 124 -3.68 0.23 -11.43
N GLN A 125 -3.14 0.31 -10.22
CA GLN A 125 -3.57 -0.54 -9.11
C GLN A 125 -4.92 -0.15 -8.49
N PHE A 126 -5.45 1.04 -8.77
CA PHE A 126 -6.64 1.56 -8.10
C PHE A 126 -7.93 1.34 -8.90
N THR A 127 -7.80 1.07 -10.20
CA THR A 127 -8.92 0.86 -11.13
C THR A 127 -8.90 -0.52 -11.79
N ASN A 128 -7.73 -1.18 -11.90
CA ASN A 128 -7.63 -2.42 -12.65
C ASN A 128 -8.24 -3.62 -11.87
N PRO A 129 -9.29 -4.29 -12.41
CA PRO A 129 -9.96 -5.41 -11.76
C PRO A 129 -9.07 -6.65 -11.58
N ALA A 130 -7.94 -6.74 -12.29
CA ALA A 130 -6.95 -7.78 -12.08
C ALA A 130 -6.33 -7.73 -10.67
N ASN A 131 -6.34 -6.57 -10.00
CA ASN A 131 -5.89 -6.45 -8.62
C ASN A 131 -6.78 -7.25 -7.62
N PRO A 132 -8.09 -6.97 -7.48
CA PRO A 132 -8.94 -7.79 -6.62
C PRO A 132 -9.09 -9.24 -7.14
N ASP A 133 -8.98 -9.50 -8.45
CA ASP A 133 -8.99 -10.86 -9.00
C ASP A 133 -7.84 -11.71 -8.45
N ALA A 134 -6.64 -11.15 -8.31
CA ALA A 134 -5.49 -11.85 -7.70
C ALA A 134 -5.85 -12.43 -6.32
N HIS A 135 -6.45 -11.58 -5.48
CA HIS A 135 -6.82 -11.95 -4.12
C HIS A 135 -8.05 -12.88 -4.06
N PHE A 136 -8.94 -12.83 -5.06
CA PHE A 136 -10.02 -13.80 -5.20
C PHE A 136 -9.50 -15.18 -5.62
N ARG A 137 -8.50 -15.23 -6.49
CA ARG A 137 -7.93 -16.46 -7.05
C ARG A 137 -6.97 -17.18 -6.12
N TRP A 138 -6.26 -16.46 -5.26
CA TRP A 138 -5.16 -17.01 -4.49
C TRP A 138 -5.30 -16.71 -3.00
N THR A 139 -5.18 -15.45 -2.58
CA THR A 139 -5.24 -15.09 -1.14
C THR A 139 -6.50 -15.61 -0.42
N GLY A 140 -7.69 -15.43 -1.00
CA GLY A 140 -8.96 -15.89 -0.40
C GLY A 140 -9.03 -17.41 -0.23
N PRO A 141 -8.77 -18.21 -1.29
CA PRO A 141 -8.65 -19.66 -1.20
C PRO A 141 -7.67 -20.16 -0.16
N GLU A 142 -6.50 -19.53 -0.04
CA GLU A 142 -5.49 -19.87 0.95
C GLU A 142 -6.01 -19.69 2.37
N ILE A 143 -6.60 -18.52 2.66
CA ILE A 143 -7.21 -18.24 3.97
C ILE A 143 -8.29 -19.27 4.30
N TRP A 144 -9.20 -19.57 3.36
CA TRP A 144 -10.27 -20.54 3.60
C TRP A 144 -9.73 -21.95 3.87
N LYS A 145 -8.74 -22.37 3.08
CA LYS A 145 -8.11 -23.69 3.19
C LYS A 145 -7.38 -23.82 4.53
N ASP A 146 -6.54 -22.85 4.86
CA ASP A 146 -5.64 -22.93 6.01
C ASP A 146 -6.39 -22.74 7.35
N THR A 147 -7.53 -22.05 7.31
CA THR A 147 -8.46 -21.99 8.46
C THR A 147 -9.43 -23.17 8.53
N ALA A 148 -9.36 -24.11 7.58
CA ALA A 148 -10.33 -25.20 7.43
C ALA A 148 -11.79 -24.70 7.42
N GLY A 149 -12.04 -23.55 6.78
CA GLY A 149 -13.35 -22.90 6.70
C GLY A 149 -13.85 -22.27 8.00
N LYS A 150 -12.98 -22.08 9.01
CA LYS A 150 -13.36 -21.54 10.32
C LYS A 150 -13.17 -20.04 10.47
N VAL A 151 -12.68 -19.34 9.44
CA VAL A 151 -12.58 -17.87 9.48
C VAL A 151 -13.97 -17.25 9.69
N ASP A 152 -14.13 -16.46 10.74
CA ASP A 152 -15.36 -15.73 11.05
C ASP A 152 -15.29 -14.27 10.61
N ILE A 153 -14.09 -13.68 10.73
CA ILE A 153 -13.85 -12.26 10.47
C ILE A 153 -12.54 -12.12 9.70
N PHE A 154 -12.58 -11.40 8.58
CA PHE A 154 -11.39 -10.98 7.86
C PHE A 154 -11.19 -9.47 8.01
N ILE A 155 -10.03 -9.07 8.51
CA ILE A 155 -9.69 -7.67 8.77
C ILE A 155 -8.51 -7.27 7.90
N ALA A 156 -8.66 -6.24 7.07
CA ALA A 156 -7.58 -5.76 6.23
C ALA A 156 -7.65 -4.25 5.99
N ALA A 157 -6.49 -3.59 6.13
CA ALA A 157 -6.33 -2.20 5.80
C ALA A 157 -6.39 -1.94 4.30
N SER A 158 -7.02 -0.84 3.91
CA SER A 158 -7.22 -0.49 2.52
C SER A 158 -6.18 0.51 2.02
N GLY A 159 -5.33 0.05 1.10
CA GLY A 159 -4.55 0.91 0.19
C GLY A 159 -5.28 1.08 -1.13
N SER A 160 -5.04 0.15 -2.06
CA SER A 160 -5.81 0.07 -3.30
C SER A 160 -7.20 -0.55 -3.13
N GLY A 161 -7.44 -1.25 -2.01
CA GLY A 161 -8.70 -1.97 -1.77
C GLY A 161 -8.79 -3.36 -2.39
N GLY A 162 -7.80 -3.77 -3.19
CA GLY A 162 -7.79 -5.07 -3.87
C GLY A 162 -7.86 -6.26 -2.92
N THR A 163 -7.07 -6.25 -1.82
CA THR A 163 -7.02 -7.37 -0.86
C THR A 163 -8.36 -7.61 -0.19
N ILE A 164 -8.95 -6.59 0.43
CA ILE A 164 -10.23 -6.76 1.14
C ILE A 164 -11.37 -7.11 0.17
N THR A 165 -11.36 -6.54 -1.04
CA THR A 165 -12.37 -6.83 -2.06
C THR A 165 -12.26 -8.26 -2.57
N GLY A 166 -11.07 -8.70 -3.00
CA GLY A 166 -10.88 -10.03 -3.58
C GLY A 166 -11.06 -11.16 -2.57
N VAL A 167 -10.43 -11.03 -1.39
CA VAL A 167 -10.61 -11.99 -0.29
C VAL A 167 -12.08 -12.01 0.14
N GLY A 168 -12.69 -10.83 0.28
CA GLY A 168 -14.08 -10.68 0.67
C GLY A 168 -15.05 -11.39 -0.25
N ARG A 169 -14.93 -11.13 -1.56
CA ARG A 169 -15.70 -11.82 -2.61
C ARG A 169 -15.57 -13.33 -2.49
N TYR A 170 -14.34 -13.84 -2.35
CA TYR A 170 -14.13 -15.28 -2.26
C TYR A 170 -14.74 -15.87 -0.99
N LEU A 171 -14.42 -15.31 0.18
CA LEU A 171 -14.91 -15.83 1.46
C LEU A 171 -16.44 -15.80 1.55
N LYS A 172 -17.10 -14.74 1.06
CA LYS A 172 -18.57 -14.67 1.05
C LYS A 172 -19.21 -15.68 0.09
N THR A 173 -18.51 -16.19 -0.93
CA THR A 173 -18.99 -17.34 -1.73
C THR A 173 -18.97 -18.66 -0.95
N LYS A 174 -18.11 -18.77 0.07
CA LYS A 174 -17.97 -19.97 0.91
C LYS A 174 -18.86 -19.91 2.13
N ASN A 175 -18.92 -18.76 2.77
CA ASN A 175 -19.77 -18.48 3.91
C ASN A 175 -20.19 -17.00 3.89
N PRO A 176 -21.47 -16.68 3.57
CA PRO A 176 -21.93 -15.29 3.50
C PRO A 176 -21.92 -14.57 4.86
N PHE A 177 -21.78 -15.30 5.97
CA PHE A 177 -21.72 -14.75 7.32
C PHE A 177 -20.32 -14.29 7.74
N VAL A 178 -19.28 -14.54 6.93
CA VAL A 178 -17.94 -13.98 7.19
C VAL A 178 -18.03 -12.45 7.17
N LYS A 179 -17.59 -11.84 8.27
CA LYS A 179 -17.53 -10.39 8.40
C LYS A 179 -16.25 -9.85 7.77
N LEU A 180 -16.39 -8.77 7.00
CA LEU A 180 -15.26 -8.04 6.41
C LEU A 180 -15.13 -6.69 7.11
N ILE A 181 -13.97 -6.45 7.72
CA ILE A 181 -13.67 -5.21 8.42
C ILE A 181 -12.51 -4.50 7.71
N CYS A 182 -12.79 -3.30 7.23
CA CYS A 182 -11.80 -2.45 6.59
C CYS A 182 -11.05 -1.64 7.65
N VAL A 183 -9.73 -1.51 7.51
CA VAL A 183 -8.94 -0.63 8.36
C VAL A 183 -8.48 0.59 7.56
N GLU A 184 -8.60 1.78 8.16
CA GLU A 184 -8.06 3.01 7.58
C GLU A 184 -7.40 3.90 8.64
N PRO A 185 -6.54 4.84 8.22
CA PRO A 185 -5.93 5.80 9.14
C PRO A 185 -6.99 6.70 9.78
N ALA A 186 -6.93 6.88 11.10
CA ALA A 186 -7.81 7.80 11.81
C ALA A 186 -7.62 9.25 11.38
N GLU A 187 -6.41 9.60 10.95
CA GLU A 187 -6.04 10.93 10.46
C GLU A 187 -6.60 11.22 9.07
N SER A 188 -6.88 10.18 8.25
CA SER A 188 -7.38 10.33 6.88
C SER A 188 -8.53 9.34 6.59
N PRO A 189 -9.68 9.44 7.30
CA PRO A 189 -10.73 8.42 7.31
C PRO A 189 -11.71 8.59 6.14
N VAL A 190 -11.19 8.57 4.91
CA VAL A 190 -11.94 8.88 3.68
C VAL A 190 -13.02 7.84 3.38
N ILE A 191 -12.79 6.56 3.71
CA ILE A 191 -13.76 5.48 3.48
C ILE A 191 -14.95 5.64 4.45
N SER A 192 -14.70 6.15 5.65
CA SER A 192 -15.74 6.54 6.63
C SER A 192 -16.44 7.87 6.30
N GLY A 193 -16.02 8.57 5.24
CA GLY A 193 -16.61 9.85 4.81
C GLY A 193 -16.00 11.08 5.46
N GLY A 194 -14.84 10.97 6.11
CA GLY A 194 -14.05 12.12 6.54
C GLY A 194 -13.14 12.68 5.45
N GLU A 195 -12.38 13.71 5.80
CA GLU A 195 -11.48 14.40 4.89
C GLU A 195 -10.12 13.69 4.74
N PRO A 196 -9.48 13.77 3.56
CA PRO A 196 -8.12 13.28 3.41
C PRO A 196 -7.12 14.14 4.19
N ALA A 197 -6.18 13.49 4.87
CA ALA A 197 -5.07 14.19 5.52
C ALA A 197 -3.77 13.38 5.49
N PHE A 198 -2.68 14.02 5.90
CA PHE A 198 -1.39 13.37 6.00
C PHE A 198 -1.36 12.37 7.17
N HIS A 199 -0.76 11.20 6.94
CA HIS A 199 -0.51 10.17 7.96
C HIS A 199 0.74 9.35 7.59
N ASN A 200 1.34 8.65 8.57
CA ASN A 200 2.57 7.86 8.35
C ASN A 200 2.34 6.34 8.28
N ILE A 201 1.09 5.88 8.19
CA ILE A 201 0.76 4.47 7.93
C ILE A 201 0.99 4.12 6.45
N LEU A 202 2.25 3.89 6.08
CA LEU A 202 2.65 3.65 4.70
C LEU A 202 1.97 2.42 4.07
N GLY A 203 1.36 2.62 2.90
CA GLY A 203 0.75 1.56 2.09
C GLY A 203 -0.77 1.48 2.17
N ILE A 204 -1.40 2.29 3.01
CA ILE A 204 -2.87 2.38 3.16
C ILE A 204 -3.32 3.84 3.06
N GLY A 205 -4.63 4.10 2.98
CA GLY A 205 -5.20 5.45 3.08
C GLY A 205 -4.73 6.42 1.99
N PRO A 206 -5.00 6.18 0.70
CA PRO A 206 -4.44 7.00 -0.38
C PRO A 206 -5.04 8.42 -0.49
N GLY A 207 -5.95 8.82 0.41
CA GLY A 207 -6.64 10.11 0.39
C GLY A 207 -7.86 10.18 -0.56
N PHE A 208 -8.28 9.04 -1.12
CA PHE A 208 -9.48 8.88 -1.93
C PHE A 208 -10.02 7.46 -1.79
N VAL A 209 -11.25 7.20 -2.25
CA VAL A 209 -11.81 5.84 -2.31
C VAL A 209 -11.41 5.20 -3.66
N PRO A 210 -10.61 4.13 -3.70
CA PRO A 210 -10.27 3.44 -4.95
C PRO A 210 -11.51 2.84 -5.63
N GLU A 211 -11.53 2.84 -6.97
CA GLU A 211 -12.66 2.30 -7.75
C GLU A 211 -12.85 0.80 -7.52
N ILE A 212 -11.76 0.05 -7.36
CA ILE A 212 -11.80 -1.40 -7.12
C ILE A 212 -12.22 -1.78 -5.69
N LEU A 213 -12.38 -0.82 -4.77
CA LEU A 213 -12.81 -1.10 -3.40
C LEU A 213 -14.33 -1.33 -3.35
N ASP A 214 -14.74 -2.57 -3.15
CA ASP A 214 -16.16 -2.94 -3.07
C ASP A 214 -16.73 -2.68 -1.67
N ARG A 215 -17.13 -1.43 -1.42
CA ARG A 215 -17.69 -0.99 -0.13
C ARG A 215 -19.00 -1.70 0.24
N SER A 216 -19.72 -2.26 -0.73
CA SER A 216 -20.99 -2.96 -0.48
C SER A 216 -20.83 -4.24 0.34
N GLN A 217 -19.60 -4.78 0.39
CA GLN A 217 -19.28 -6.02 1.11
C GLN A 217 -18.70 -5.78 2.50
N ILE A 218 -18.32 -4.54 2.82
CA ILE A 218 -17.65 -4.17 4.06
C ILE A 218 -18.70 -4.04 5.16
N ASP A 219 -18.59 -4.88 6.19
CA ASP A 219 -19.52 -4.91 7.32
C ASP A 219 -19.19 -3.81 8.35
N GLU A 220 -17.92 -3.42 8.46
CA GLU A 220 -17.45 -2.40 9.40
C GLU A 220 -16.16 -1.72 8.90
N ILE A 221 -15.96 -0.46 9.27
CA ILE A 221 -14.67 0.23 9.11
C ILE A 221 -14.12 0.55 10.51
N VAL A 222 -12.87 0.20 10.76
CA VAL A 222 -12.14 0.50 11.98
C VAL A 222 -11.01 1.49 11.67
N THR A 223 -10.95 2.57 12.43
CA THR A 223 -9.85 3.52 12.34
C THR A 223 -8.71 3.16 13.29
N VAL A 224 -7.49 3.40 12.83
CA VAL A 224 -6.26 3.23 13.61
C VAL A 224 -5.37 4.44 13.40
N THR A 225 -4.87 5.02 14.49
CA THR A 225 -3.92 6.14 14.41
C THR A 225 -2.53 5.65 13.98
N THR A 226 -1.72 6.55 13.43
CA THR A 226 -0.31 6.28 13.13
C THR A 226 0.44 5.74 14.34
N GLN A 227 0.21 6.34 15.52
CA GLN A 227 0.88 5.94 16.75
C GLN A 227 0.50 4.51 17.17
N GLU A 228 -0.79 4.17 17.18
CA GLU A 228 -1.27 2.81 17.46
C GLU A 228 -0.65 1.78 16.50
N ALA A 229 -0.57 2.11 15.22
CA ALA A 229 0.00 1.23 14.21
C ALA A 229 1.50 0.99 14.43
N MET A 230 2.28 2.05 14.71
CA MET A 230 3.72 1.93 14.98
C MET A 230 4.01 1.17 16.28
N ASP A 231 3.28 1.48 17.35
CA ASP A 231 3.46 0.81 18.63
C ASP A 231 3.13 -0.66 18.53
N MET A 232 2.05 -1.01 17.82
CA MET A 232 1.71 -2.41 17.55
C MET A 232 2.78 -3.12 16.71
N ALA A 233 3.30 -2.48 15.65
CA ALA A 233 4.38 -3.07 14.85
C ALA A 233 5.65 -3.33 15.68
N ARG A 234 6.01 -2.41 16.60
CA ARG A 234 7.14 -2.60 17.53
C ARG A 234 6.87 -3.73 18.53
N ARG A 235 5.64 -3.83 19.04
CA ARG A 235 5.21 -4.90 19.94
C ARG A 235 5.27 -6.26 19.25
N LEU A 236 4.75 -6.39 18.02
CA LEU A 236 4.86 -7.63 17.23
C LEU A 236 6.31 -8.10 17.07
N ALA A 237 7.25 -7.18 16.85
CA ALA A 237 8.66 -7.54 16.76
C ALA A 237 9.24 -8.03 18.11
N ARG A 238 8.88 -7.39 19.23
CA ARG A 238 9.45 -7.66 20.56
C ARG A 238 8.77 -8.81 21.31
N GLU A 239 7.47 -8.96 21.13
CA GLU A 239 6.63 -9.92 21.86
C GLU A 239 6.44 -11.21 21.06
N GLU A 240 6.31 -11.11 19.73
CA GLU A 240 5.97 -12.26 18.85
C GLU A 240 7.10 -12.65 17.89
N GLY A 241 8.22 -11.90 17.86
CA GLY A 241 9.31 -12.11 16.90
C GLY A 241 8.92 -11.82 15.44
N LEU A 242 7.84 -11.06 15.21
CA LEU A 242 7.31 -10.74 13.88
C LEU A 242 7.76 -9.34 13.44
N LEU A 243 8.80 -9.29 12.63
CA LEU A 243 9.37 -8.04 12.10
C LEU A 243 8.56 -7.49 10.92
N VAL A 244 7.54 -6.66 11.19
CA VAL A 244 6.56 -6.21 10.19
C VAL A 244 6.47 -4.68 10.02
N GLY A 245 5.99 -4.24 8.86
CA GLY A 245 5.75 -2.83 8.55
C GLY A 245 4.57 -2.19 9.29
N ILE A 246 4.44 -0.87 9.17
CA ILE A 246 3.48 -0.05 9.93
C ILE A 246 2.02 -0.45 9.64
N SER A 247 1.68 -0.76 8.38
CA SER A 247 0.32 -1.19 8.02
C SER A 247 -0.06 -2.57 8.59
N SER A 248 0.92 -3.46 8.79
CA SER A 248 0.71 -4.71 9.52
C SER A 248 0.38 -4.44 10.99
N GLY A 249 1.05 -3.47 11.61
CA GLY A 249 0.72 -2.98 12.94
C GLY A 249 -0.68 -2.39 13.02
N ALA A 250 -1.12 -1.64 12.00
CA ALA A 250 -2.49 -1.12 11.93
C ALA A 250 -3.53 -2.25 11.90
N ASN A 251 -3.30 -3.27 11.07
CA ASN A 251 -4.14 -4.46 11.01
C ASN A 251 -4.21 -5.20 12.35
N ALA A 252 -3.07 -5.45 13.00
CA ALA A 252 -3.03 -6.09 14.31
C ALA A 252 -3.73 -5.27 15.40
N ALA A 253 -3.55 -3.95 15.41
CA ALA A 253 -4.23 -3.06 16.35
C ALA A 253 -5.76 -3.12 16.18
N ALA A 254 -6.24 -3.09 14.92
CA ALA A 254 -7.66 -3.28 14.63
C ALA A 254 -8.16 -4.67 15.05
N CYS A 255 -7.37 -5.73 14.83
CA CYS A 255 -7.72 -7.08 15.29
C CYS A 255 -7.92 -7.13 16.80
N LEU A 256 -7.02 -6.53 17.59
CA LEU A 256 -7.17 -6.51 19.05
C LEU A 256 -8.41 -5.71 19.50
N LYS A 257 -8.73 -4.58 18.83
CA LYS A 257 -9.96 -3.81 19.09
C LYS A 257 -11.23 -4.60 18.78
N VAL A 258 -11.21 -5.46 17.75
CA VAL A 258 -12.35 -6.29 17.36
C VAL A 258 -12.46 -7.56 18.21
N ALA A 259 -11.32 -8.18 18.53
CA ALA A 259 -11.24 -9.38 19.35
C ALA A 259 -11.66 -9.16 20.81
N SER A 260 -11.48 -7.94 21.32
CA SER A 260 -11.84 -7.60 22.71
C SER A 260 -13.35 -7.46 22.95
N ARG A 261 -14.16 -7.49 21.88
CA ARG A 261 -15.62 -7.36 21.97
C ARG A 261 -16.24 -8.70 22.35
N GLU A 262 -17.17 -8.69 23.31
CA GLU A 262 -17.75 -9.92 23.87
C GLU A 262 -18.44 -10.79 22.80
N GLU A 263 -19.09 -10.17 21.82
CA GLU A 263 -19.76 -10.87 20.71
C GLU A 263 -18.79 -11.60 19.76
N ASN A 264 -17.48 -11.37 19.88
CA ASN A 264 -16.44 -12.03 19.09
C ASN A 264 -15.65 -13.07 19.89
N ARG A 265 -16.05 -13.36 21.13
CA ARG A 265 -15.42 -14.40 21.95
C ARG A 265 -15.47 -15.76 21.23
N GLY A 266 -14.30 -16.38 21.07
CA GLY A 266 -14.16 -17.68 20.41
C GLY A 266 -14.19 -17.65 18.87
N LYS A 267 -14.36 -16.47 18.25
CA LYS A 267 -14.30 -16.33 16.79
C LYS A 267 -12.87 -16.31 16.28
N MET A 268 -12.67 -16.81 15.06
CA MET A 268 -11.40 -16.71 14.35
C MET A 268 -11.33 -15.43 13.52
N ILE A 269 -10.38 -14.57 13.87
CA ILE A 269 -10.02 -13.37 13.11
C ILE A 269 -8.78 -13.68 12.28
N VAL A 270 -8.85 -13.40 10.98
CA VAL A 270 -7.70 -13.46 10.07
C VAL A 270 -7.37 -12.04 9.59
N THR A 271 -6.07 -11.73 9.52
CA THR A 271 -5.58 -10.47 8.97
C THR A 271 -4.33 -10.66 8.11
N MET A 272 -3.86 -9.58 7.50
CA MET A 272 -2.73 -9.58 6.58
C MET A 272 -1.57 -8.76 7.15
N PHE A 273 -0.36 -9.33 7.18
CA PHE A 273 0.86 -8.58 7.43
C PHE A 273 1.57 -8.31 6.10
N SER A 274 1.34 -7.12 5.56
CA SER A 274 1.56 -6.79 4.15
C SER A 274 3.03 -6.59 3.76
N SER A 275 3.95 -6.47 4.72
CA SER A 275 5.38 -6.27 4.46
C SER A 275 6.25 -6.49 5.69
N GLY A 276 7.51 -6.87 5.45
CA GLY A 276 8.57 -6.91 6.46
C GLY A 276 9.09 -5.53 6.82
N ALA A 277 9.50 -5.35 8.08
CA ALA A 277 9.93 -4.04 8.60
C ALA A 277 11.31 -3.59 8.07
N GLU A 278 12.13 -4.49 7.54
CA GLU A 278 13.47 -4.20 7.01
C GLU A 278 13.45 -3.14 5.90
N ARG A 279 12.31 -2.96 5.24
CA ARG A 279 12.07 -1.96 4.17
C ARG A 279 11.77 -0.56 4.69
N TYR A 280 11.76 -0.39 6.00
CA TYR A 280 11.31 0.81 6.70
C TYR A 280 12.36 1.36 7.67
N LEU A 281 13.61 0.92 7.59
CA LEU A 281 14.69 1.33 8.51
C LEU A 281 14.93 2.86 8.54
N ASN A 282 14.66 3.58 7.45
CA ASN A 282 14.72 5.04 7.42
C ASN A 282 13.37 5.75 7.65
N SER A 283 12.39 5.05 8.23
CA SER A 283 11.09 5.62 8.61
C SER A 283 10.96 5.85 10.12
N GLU A 284 9.88 6.53 10.53
CA GLU A 284 9.53 6.77 11.93
C GLU A 284 9.34 5.49 12.76
N LEU A 285 9.07 4.35 12.12
CA LEU A 285 8.96 3.06 12.81
C LEU A 285 10.21 2.76 13.66
N PHE A 286 11.40 3.14 13.15
CA PHE A 286 12.70 2.91 13.77
C PHE A 286 13.35 4.18 14.32
N ALA A 287 12.69 5.35 14.29
CA ALA A 287 13.32 6.64 14.62
C ALA A 287 13.99 6.65 16.00
N GLN A 288 13.30 6.15 17.03
CA GLN A 288 13.84 6.08 18.39
C GLN A 288 15.12 5.23 18.45
N VAL A 289 15.09 4.02 17.89
CA VAL A 289 16.26 3.11 17.91
C VAL A 289 17.40 3.65 17.04
N LYS A 290 17.07 4.35 15.94
CA LYS A 290 18.07 5.02 15.10
C LYS A 290 18.82 6.09 15.89
N GLU A 291 18.11 6.90 16.67
CA GLU A 291 18.71 7.91 17.54
C GLU A 291 19.60 7.29 18.62
N GLU A 292 19.12 6.21 19.27
CA GLU A 292 19.91 5.43 20.22
C GLU A 292 21.22 4.93 19.58
N CYS A 293 21.17 4.33 18.40
CA CYS A 293 22.34 3.83 17.67
C CYS A 293 23.35 4.93 17.29
N VAL A 294 22.89 6.12 16.92
CA VAL A 294 23.78 7.24 16.60
C VAL A 294 24.50 7.74 17.86
N ASN A 295 23.80 7.78 18.99
CA ASN A 295 24.33 8.28 20.25
C ASN A 295 25.30 7.31 20.94
N ILE A 296 25.18 5.99 20.71
CA ILE A 296 26.13 4.99 21.23
C ILE A 296 27.58 5.29 20.78
N ASN A 297 27.77 5.81 19.57
CA ASN A 297 29.10 6.09 19.03
C ASN A 297 29.75 7.39 19.56
N MET A 298 29.04 8.17 20.38
CA MET A 298 29.52 9.45 20.92
C MET A 298 30.06 9.34 22.36
N THR A 299 30.05 8.13 22.93
CA THR A 299 30.55 7.85 24.28
C THR A 299 31.81 6.99 24.22
N PHE A 300 32.94 7.60 23.87
CA PHE A 300 34.29 7.03 24.05
C PHE A 300 35.23 8.08 24.62
#